data_AF-A0A2B7GPR2-F1
#
_entry.id   AF-A0A2B7GPR2-F1
#
_cell.length_a   1.000
_cell.length_b   1.000
_cell.length_c   1.000
_cell.angle_alpha   90.00
_cell.angle_beta   90.00
_cell.angle_gamma   90.00
#
_symmetry.space_group_name_H-M   'P 1'
#
loop_
_entity.id
_entity.type
_entity.pdbx_description
1 polymer ?
#
loop_
_entity_poly.entity_id
_entity_poly.type
_entity_poly.pdbx_seq_one_letter_code
_entity_poly.pdbx_strand_id
1 'polypeptide(L)'
;MSKSDHANGVDPAHEERARGYSMLENGATMGTVCEYLVDDWSWVVITDLPDKTWGDVFDENDDRSDEKVVRFLNLEKVSDAVIGRFEDAVGCYEHVVIAREYRDAEGAGNYMRRSDFLEKFDAMGPIHPDARGEQ
;
A
#
# COMPACT_ATOMS: atom_id res chain seq x y z
N MET A 1 15.09 4.53 -34.03
CA MET A 1 14.77 3.92 -32.73
C MET A 1 14.51 5.06 -31.78
N SER A 2 13.24 5.42 -31.59
CA SER A 2 12.88 6.55 -30.72
C SER A 2 13.02 6.09 -29.28
N LYS A 3 13.83 6.81 -28.50
CA LYS A 3 13.82 6.70 -27.05
C LYS A 3 12.43 7.13 -26.61
N SER A 4 11.69 6.24 -25.98
CA SER A 4 10.43 6.58 -25.33
C SER A 4 10.79 7.47 -24.16
N ASP A 5 10.47 8.75 -24.28
CA ASP A 5 10.48 9.67 -23.15
C ASP A 5 9.58 9.05 -22.07
N HIS A 6 10.16 8.56 -20.97
CA HIS A 6 9.43 8.39 -19.71
C HIS A 6 9.05 9.79 -19.26
N ALA A 7 7.94 10.30 -19.79
CA ALA A 7 7.30 11.47 -19.26
C ALA A 7 6.94 11.15 -17.81
N ASN A 8 7.44 11.99 -16.88
CA ASN A 8 7.30 11.94 -15.42
C ASN A 8 5.84 11.96 -14.92
N GLY A 9 5.00 11.04 -15.37
CA GLY A 9 3.58 11.00 -15.07
C GLY A 9 3.08 9.57 -14.95
N VAL A 10 2.14 9.36 -14.03
CA VAL A 10 1.41 8.10 -13.92
C VAL A 10 0.65 7.86 -15.23
N ASP A 11 0.66 6.63 -15.75
CA ASP A 11 -0.19 6.25 -16.89
C ASP A 11 -1.67 6.55 -16.54
N PRO A 12 -2.41 7.34 -17.34
CA PRO A 12 -3.81 7.65 -17.04
C PRO A 12 -4.70 6.42 -16.84
N ALA A 13 -4.42 5.31 -17.51
CA ALA A 13 -5.15 4.06 -17.32
C ALA A 13 -4.81 3.40 -15.98
N HIS A 14 -3.57 3.53 -15.50
CA HIS A 14 -3.17 3.11 -14.16
C HIS A 14 -3.81 3.99 -13.09
N GLU A 15 -3.90 5.28 -13.35
CA GLU A 15 -4.54 6.24 -12.45
C GLU A 15 -6.05 5.98 -12.31
N GLU A 16 -6.76 5.76 -13.42
CA GLU A 16 -8.18 5.42 -13.41
C GLU A 16 -8.45 4.11 -12.64
N ARG A 17 -7.57 3.11 -12.79
CA ARG A 17 -7.67 1.88 -11.98
C ARG A 17 -7.45 2.15 -10.50
N ALA A 18 -6.50 3.00 -10.16
CA ALA A 18 -6.20 3.36 -8.77
C ALA A 18 -7.35 4.13 -8.10
N ARG A 19 -8.15 4.91 -8.84
CA ARG A 19 -9.39 5.55 -8.34
C ARG A 19 -10.45 4.55 -7.90
N GLY A 20 -10.38 3.31 -8.37
CA GLY A 20 -11.27 2.23 -7.94
C GLY A 20 -10.89 1.61 -6.60
N TYR A 21 -9.76 1.99 -6.00
CA TYR A 21 -9.33 1.47 -4.70
C TYR A 21 -9.97 2.24 -3.55
N SER A 22 -10.27 1.54 -2.46
CA SER A 22 -10.70 2.21 -1.22
C SER A 22 -9.58 3.14 -0.74
N MET A 23 -9.96 4.32 -0.27
CA MET A 23 -9.04 5.33 0.26
C MET A 23 -9.15 5.36 1.79
N LEU A 24 -8.01 5.37 2.46
CA LEU A 24 -7.90 5.61 3.89
C LEU A 24 -7.98 7.11 4.20
N GLU A 25 -8.22 7.42 5.47
CA GLU A 25 -8.43 8.78 5.98
C GLU A 25 -7.22 9.70 5.73
N ASN A 26 -6.00 9.15 5.69
CA ASN A 26 -4.77 9.88 5.36
C ASN A 26 -4.46 9.93 3.85
N GLY A 27 -5.41 9.56 2.99
CA GLY A 27 -5.23 9.51 1.54
C GLY A 27 -4.45 8.29 1.04
N ALA A 28 -3.95 7.42 1.94
CA ALA A 28 -3.32 6.17 1.54
C ALA A 28 -4.33 5.23 0.88
N THR A 29 -3.84 4.42 -0.05
CA THR A 29 -4.64 3.40 -0.73
C THR A 29 -3.77 2.19 -1.06
N MET A 30 -4.34 1.19 -1.74
CA MET A 30 -3.56 0.06 -2.23
C MET A 30 -2.43 0.53 -3.14
N GLY A 31 -1.21 0.05 -2.89
CA GLY A 31 0.02 0.46 -3.56
C GLY A 31 0.69 1.69 -2.96
N THR A 32 0.10 2.36 -1.97
CA THR A 32 0.81 3.40 -1.22
C THR A 32 1.95 2.80 -0.43
N VAL A 33 3.14 3.41 -0.54
CA VAL A 33 4.28 3.14 0.33
C VAL A 33 4.07 3.92 1.63
N CYS A 34 4.29 3.26 2.76
CA CYS A 34 4.18 3.84 4.08
C CYS A 34 5.46 3.60 4.89
N GLU A 35 5.82 4.57 5.72
CA GLU A 35 6.89 4.46 6.72
C GLU A 35 6.28 4.04 8.06
N TYR A 36 6.91 3.09 8.74
CA TYR A 36 6.51 2.66 10.08
C TYR A 36 7.14 3.54 11.16
N LEU A 37 6.30 4.28 11.89
CA LEU A 37 6.71 5.34 12.82
C LEU A 37 7.21 4.83 14.19
N VAL A 38 7.19 3.53 14.44
CA VAL A 38 7.58 2.96 15.75
C VAL A 38 9.05 2.55 15.78
N ASP A 39 9.65 2.23 14.63
CA ASP A 39 11.07 1.89 14.52
C ASP A 39 11.87 2.81 13.56
N ASP A 40 11.22 3.85 13.02
CA ASP A 40 11.79 4.90 12.15
C ASP A 40 12.55 4.37 10.91
N TRP A 41 12.34 3.12 10.50
CA TRP A 41 13.12 2.53 9.41
C TRP A 41 12.40 1.49 8.55
N SER A 42 11.28 0.92 8.99
CA SER A 42 10.59 -0.10 8.19
C SER A 42 9.62 0.51 7.17
N TRP A 43 9.78 0.13 5.90
CA TRP A 43 8.90 0.58 4.80
C TRP A 43 7.94 -0.53 4.38
N VAL A 44 6.71 -0.18 4.08
CA VAL A 44 5.67 -1.13 3.68
C VAL A 44 4.89 -0.66 2.47
N VAL A 45 4.29 -1.59 1.73
CA VAL A 45 3.34 -1.27 0.65
C VAL A 45 1.99 -1.90 0.95
N ILE A 46 0.92 -1.11 0.96
CA ILE A 46 -0.43 -1.62 1.17
C ILE A 46 -0.82 -2.54 0.00
N THR A 47 -1.10 -3.81 0.26
CA THR A 47 -1.50 -4.77 -0.79
C THR A 47 -2.99 -4.91 -0.91
N ASP A 48 -3.73 -4.79 0.21
CA ASP A 48 -5.17 -4.98 0.24
C ASP A 48 -5.81 -4.13 1.34
N LEU A 49 -6.90 -3.45 0.98
CA LEU A 49 -7.79 -2.71 1.88
C LEU A 49 -9.20 -3.32 1.84
N PRO A 50 -9.38 -4.55 2.33
CA PRO A 50 -10.69 -5.17 2.35
C PRO A 50 -11.66 -4.35 3.22
N ASP A 51 -12.81 -3.99 2.65
CA ASP A 51 -13.92 -3.37 3.39
C ASP A 51 -14.69 -4.37 4.27
N LYS A 52 -14.24 -5.64 4.32
CA LYS A 52 -14.77 -6.70 5.16
C LYS A 52 -13.67 -7.28 6.04
N THR A 53 -14.03 -7.48 7.30
CA THR A 53 -13.28 -8.10 8.37
C THR A 53 -12.58 -9.39 7.94
N TRP A 54 -11.28 -9.51 8.25
CA TRP A 54 -10.65 -10.82 8.31
C TRP A 54 -10.88 -11.39 9.71
N GLY A 55 -12.04 -12.04 9.89
CA GLY A 55 -12.49 -12.53 11.19
C GLY A 55 -11.61 -13.62 11.80
N ASP A 56 -10.75 -14.23 10.99
CA ASP A 56 -9.82 -15.27 11.44
C ASP A 56 -8.48 -14.71 11.97
N VAL A 57 -8.27 -13.40 11.84
CA VAL A 57 -6.98 -12.75 12.08
C VAL A 57 -6.88 -12.13 13.49
N PHE A 58 -8.03 -11.77 14.07
CA PHE A 58 -8.13 -11.14 15.38
C PHE A 58 -9.17 -11.89 16.23
N ASP A 59 -8.96 -11.95 17.56
CA ASP A 59 -9.80 -12.69 18.50
C ASP A 59 -11.27 -12.24 18.44
N GLU A 60 -12.19 -13.20 18.42
CA GLU A 60 -13.65 -13.04 18.37
C GLU A 60 -14.25 -12.34 19.61
N ASN A 61 -13.48 -12.17 20.69
CA ASN A 61 -13.89 -11.51 21.93
C ASN A 61 -13.48 -10.03 22.02
N ASP A 62 -13.12 -9.41 20.90
CA ASP A 62 -12.63 -8.03 20.87
C ASP A 62 -13.74 -7.04 20.46
N ASP A 63 -14.25 -6.27 21.42
CA ASP A 63 -15.38 -5.32 21.29
C ASP A 63 -15.09 -4.07 20.41
N ARG A 64 -14.04 -4.09 19.59
CA ARG A 64 -13.59 -2.95 18.78
C ARG A 64 -14.27 -2.92 17.41
N SER A 65 -14.99 -1.84 17.15
CA SER A 65 -15.85 -1.64 15.97
C SER A 65 -15.14 -1.49 14.62
N ASP A 66 -13.81 -1.54 14.55
CA ASP A 66 -13.03 -1.45 13.30
C ASP A 66 -12.39 -2.80 12.94
N GLU A 67 -13.23 -3.80 12.79
CA GLU A 67 -12.86 -5.14 12.31
C GLU A 67 -12.11 -5.16 10.94
N LYS A 68 -11.93 -4.00 10.28
CA LYS A 68 -11.22 -3.87 9.00
C LYS A 68 -9.72 -4.02 9.21
N VAL A 69 -9.09 -4.74 8.28
CA VAL A 69 -7.65 -5.00 8.30
C VAL A 69 -6.98 -4.37 7.10
N VAL A 70 -5.74 -3.95 7.27
CA VAL A 70 -4.84 -3.53 6.21
C VAL A 70 -3.83 -4.64 6.03
N ARG A 71 -3.76 -5.22 4.82
CA ARG A 71 -2.67 -6.11 4.44
C ARG A 71 -1.59 -5.29 3.75
N PHE A 72 -0.34 -5.54 4.12
CA PHE A 72 0.80 -4.87 3.53
C PHE A 72 1.97 -5.82 3.34
N LEU A 73 2.83 -5.47 2.39
CA LEU A 73 4.12 -6.09 2.13
C LEU A 73 5.18 -5.32 2.91
N ASN A 74 5.94 -5.99 3.77
CA ASN A 74 7.11 -5.44 4.42
C ASN A 74 8.30 -5.47 3.44
N LEU A 75 8.80 -4.28 3.07
CA LEU A 75 9.86 -4.15 2.08
C LEU A 75 11.22 -4.61 2.60
N GLU A 76 11.45 -4.63 3.91
CA GLU A 76 12.67 -5.19 4.53
C GLU A 76 12.80 -6.70 4.36
N LYS A 77 11.75 -7.36 3.85
CA LYS A 77 11.68 -8.81 3.64
C LYS A 77 11.72 -9.21 2.17
N VAL A 78 11.88 -8.26 1.26
CA VAL A 78 12.08 -8.54 -0.17
C VAL A 78 13.51 -8.23 -0.59
N SER A 79 13.95 -8.77 -1.73
CA SER A 79 15.30 -8.52 -2.25
C SER A 79 15.43 -7.14 -2.89
N ASP A 80 16.65 -6.59 -2.96
CA ASP A 80 16.98 -5.34 -3.66
C ASP A 80 16.43 -5.28 -5.10
N ALA A 81 16.43 -6.41 -5.82
CA ALA A 81 15.88 -6.48 -7.17
C ALA A 81 14.36 -6.21 -7.22
N VAL A 82 13.64 -6.50 -6.15
CA VAL A 82 12.21 -6.17 -6.00
C VAL A 82 12.05 -4.71 -5.63
N ILE A 83 12.91 -4.18 -4.75
CA ILE A 83 12.93 -2.75 -4.40
C ILE A 83 13.13 -1.89 -5.65
N GLY A 84 14.08 -2.24 -6.53
CA GLY A 84 14.28 -1.51 -7.78
C GLY A 84 13.04 -1.46 -8.68
N ARG A 85 12.18 -2.49 -8.65
CA ARG A 85 10.89 -2.47 -9.40
C ARG A 85 9.90 -1.47 -8.81
N PHE A 86 9.90 -1.28 -7.49
CA PHE A 86 9.07 -0.26 -6.84
C PHE A 86 9.60 1.14 -7.13
N GLU A 87 10.92 1.34 -7.14
CA GLU A 87 11.54 2.63 -7.51
C GLU A 87 11.26 3.02 -8.97
N ASP A 88 11.18 2.04 -9.87
CA ASP A 88 10.80 2.24 -11.28
C ASP A 88 9.30 2.50 -11.48
N ALA A 89 8.47 2.19 -10.48
CA ALA A 89 7.02 2.37 -10.55
C ALA A 89 6.60 3.77 -10.09
N VAL A 90 5.52 4.31 -10.66
CA VAL A 90 5.14 5.71 -10.46
C VAL A 90 3.78 5.83 -9.77
N GLY A 91 2.87 4.87 -10.02
CA GLY A 91 1.49 4.91 -9.54
C GLY A 91 1.12 3.81 -8.54
N CYS A 92 0.07 4.07 -7.76
CA CYS A 92 -0.52 3.11 -6.82
C CYS A 92 -0.82 1.75 -7.48
N TYR A 93 -1.35 1.80 -8.71
CA TYR A 93 -1.67 0.58 -9.47
C TYR A 93 -0.45 -0.30 -9.75
N GLU A 94 0.69 0.30 -10.11
CA GLU A 94 1.90 -0.47 -10.42
C GLU A 94 2.50 -1.05 -9.14
N HIS A 95 2.54 -0.27 -8.07
CA HIS A 95 3.00 -0.71 -6.76
C HIS A 95 2.17 -1.91 -6.26
N VAL A 96 0.84 -1.86 -6.36
CA VAL A 96 0.03 -2.99 -5.90
C VAL A 96 0.20 -4.24 -6.77
N VAL A 97 0.41 -4.09 -8.08
CA VAL A 97 0.72 -5.23 -8.98
C VAL A 97 2.01 -5.91 -8.53
N ILE A 98 3.08 -5.14 -8.32
CA ILE A 98 4.36 -5.66 -7.84
C ILE A 98 4.17 -6.29 -6.45
N ALA A 99 3.56 -5.56 -5.51
CA ALA A 99 3.45 -6.02 -4.13
C ALA A 99 2.66 -7.34 -4.00
N ARG A 100 1.63 -7.53 -4.84
CA ARG A 100 0.84 -8.78 -4.86
C ARG A 100 1.61 -9.98 -5.39
N GLU A 101 2.65 -9.79 -6.21
CA GLU A 101 3.53 -10.89 -6.63
C GLU A 101 4.35 -11.44 -5.44
N TYR A 102 4.59 -10.62 -4.41
CA TYR A 102 5.46 -10.95 -3.27
C TYR A 102 4.74 -11.02 -1.92
N ARG A 103 3.43 -10.76 -1.86
CA ARG A 103 2.66 -10.68 -0.61
C ARG A 103 2.66 -11.98 0.22
N ASP A 104 2.98 -13.11 -0.39
CA ASP A 104 3.03 -14.43 0.25
C ASP A 104 4.49 -14.91 0.43
N ALA A 105 5.48 -14.05 0.15
CA ALA A 105 6.89 -14.34 0.46
C ALA A 105 7.10 -14.43 1.97
N GLU A 106 8.01 -15.31 2.38
CA GLU A 106 8.25 -15.66 3.78
C GLU A 106 8.57 -14.41 4.63
N GLY A 107 7.70 -14.11 5.59
CA GLY A 107 7.82 -12.97 6.50
C GLY A 107 7.48 -11.59 5.90
N ALA A 108 7.25 -11.50 4.58
CA ALA A 108 6.98 -10.22 3.91
C ALA A 108 5.51 -9.81 4.00
N GLY A 109 4.59 -10.75 3.84
CA GLY A 109 3.16 -10.49 3.99
C GLY A 109 2.75 -10.30 5.45
N ASN A 110 2.23 -9.13 5.79
CA ASN A 110 1.77 -8.80 7.13
C ASN A 110 0.37 -8.18 7.09
N TYR A 111 -0.29 -8.16 8.24
CA TYR A 111 -1.59 -7.52 8.41
C TYR A 111 -1.61 -6.73 9.71
N MET A 112 -2.46 -5.70 9.76
CA MET A 112 -2.72 -4.91 10.96
C MET A 112 -4.18 -4.45 10.95
N ARG A 113 -4.73 -4.11 12.11
CA ARG A 113 -6.03 -3.40 12.15
C ARG A 113 -5.90 -2.07 11.44
N ARG A 114 -6.98 -1.61 10.81
CA ARG A 114 -6.99 -0.31 10.13
C ARG A 114 -6.64 0.82 11.10
N SER A 115 -7.25 0.87 12.28
CA SER A 115 -6.95 1.84 13.34
C SER A 115 -5.47 1.87 13.71
N ASP A 116 -4.91 0.72 14.09
CA ASP A 116 -3.47 0.57 14.40
C ASP A 116 -2.56 1.01 13.23
N PHE A 117 -2.95 0.70 11.99
CA PHE A 117 -2.20 1.09 10.80
C PHE A 117 -2.19 2.61 10.63
N LEU A 118 -3.34 3.26 10.72
CA LEU A 118 -3.47 4.72 10.62
C LEU A 118 -2.70 5.45 11.73
N GLU A 119 -2.60 4.86 12.92
CA GLU A 119 -1.86 5.44 14.05
C GLU A 119 -0.33 5.30 13.90
N LYS A 120 0.14 4.22 13.26
CA LYS A 120 1.55 3.82 13.28
C LYS A 120 2.28 3.99 11.95
N PHE A 121 1.58 4.31 10.87
CA PHE A 121 2.18 4.42 9.54
C PHE A 121 1.87 5.77 8.90
N ASP A 122 2.91 6.41 8.37
CA ASP A 122 2.76 7.62 7.55
C ASP A 122 2.79 7.28 6.06
N ALA A 123 1.97 7.98 5.28
CA ALA A 123 1.83 7.74 3.85
C ALA A 123 2.89 8.54 3.08
N MET A 124 3.87 7.84 2.51
CA MET A 124 4.95 8.45 1.72
C MET A 124 4.56 8.64 0.25
N GLY A 125 3.60 7.83 -0.20
CA GLY A 125 3.07 7.86 -1.55
C GLY A 125 3.46 6.62 -2.37
N PRO A 126 2.94 6.47 -3.59
CA PRO A 126 1.91 7.32 -4.20
C PRO A 126 0.58 7.25 -3.42
N ILE A 127 -0.06 8.39 -3.19
CA ILE A 127 -1.38 8.48 -2.52
C ILE A 127 -2.52 8.33 -3.51
N HIS A 128 -3.73 8.04 -3.02
CA HIS A 128 -4.93 7.89 -3.83
C HIS A 128 -5.12 9.11 -4.77
N PRO A 129 -5.48 8.91 -6.06
CA PRO A 129 -5.60 10.02 -7.00
C PRO A 129 -6.57 11.12 -6.56
N ASP A 130 -7.67 10.75 -5.90
CA ASP A 130 -8.66 11.72 -5.41
C ASP A 130 -8.16 12.55 -4.22
N ALA A 131 -7.17 12.06 -3.45
CA ALA A 131 -6.56 12.80 -2.34
C ALA A 131 -5.62 13.92 -2.82
N ARG A 132 -5.21 13.91 -4.10
CA ARG A 132 -4.26 14.88 -4.67
C ARG A 132 -4.94 16.21 -5.06
N GLY A 133 -6.27 16.24 -5.12
CA GLY A 133 -7.08 17.36 -5.60
C GLY A 133 -7.49 18.39 -4.54
N GLU A 134 -7.11 18.21 -3.27
CA GLU A 134 -7.42 19.12 -2.16
C GLU A 134 -6.18 19.84 -1.61
N GLN A 135 -5.34 20.40 -2.48
CA GLN A 135 -4.26 21.33 -2.08
C GLN A 135 -4.45 22.72 -2.71
#